data_AF-K7YJA3-F1
#
_entry.id   AF-K7YJA3-F1
#
_cell.length_a   1.000
_cell.length_b   1.000
_cell.length_c   1.000
_cell.angle_alpha   90.00
_cell.angle_beta   90.00
_cell.angle_gamma   90.00
#
_symmetry.space_group_name_H-M   'P 1'
#
loop_
_entity.id
_entity.type
_entity.pdbx_description
1 polymer ?
#
loop_
_entity_poly.entity_id
_entity_poly.type
_entity_poly.pdbx_seq_one_letter_code
_entity_poly.pdbx_strand_id
1 'polypeptide(L)'
;MAGNLLIFVSNDAYNAYGHALTSGNIIYVAETVLVLALIVHVFCAISLTKNNREAKEQKYAVAAKGSKRVSLASRTMAIQGSLILIFVILHLITFKYGTHYETTVNGVVMRDLAKLMFEVFQSPAYIAWYVVCLVLLGFHLSHGVGSTFQSLGLMEGTYRDTWKKLSYGYAVVVAAGFIAQPVYIFLIGN
;
A
#
# COMPACT_ATOMS: atom_id res chain seq x y z
N MET A 1 -2.83 -6.21 6.56
CA MET A 1 -4.03 -5.47 6.96
C MET A 1 -4.67 -6.03 8.25
N ALA A 2 -5.00 -7.33 8.33
CA ALA A 2 -5.75 -7.87 9.48
C ALA A 2 -5.23 -7.45 10.88
N GLY A 3 -3.96 -7.66 11.19
CA GLY A 3 -3.40 -7.23 12.48
C GLY A 3 -3.33 -5.72 12.68
N ASN A 4 -3.33 -4.94 11.60
CA ASN A 4 -3.42 -3.48 11.69
C ASN A 4 -4.80 -3.01 12.19
N LEU A 5 -5.86 -3.76 11.85
CA LEU A 5 -7.24 -3.45 12.29
C LEU A 5 -7.44 -3.67 13.80
N LEU A 6 -6.51 -4.32 14.50
CA LEU A 6 -6.56 -4.48 15.96
C LEU A 6 -6.53 -3.14 16.71
N ILE A 7 -6.07 -2.06 16.06
CA ILE A 7 -6.12 -0.71 16.63
C ILE A 7 -7.55 -0.24 16.94
N PHE A 8 -8.56 -0.78 16.25
CA PHE A 8 -9.97 -0.51 16.55
C PHE A 8 -10.52 -1.35 17.70
N VAL A 9 -9.79 -2.38 18.12
CA VAL A 9 -10.20 -3.30 19.19
C VAL A 9 -9.63 -2.84 20.52
N SER A 10 -8.30 -2.71 20.61
CA SER A 10 -7.61 -2.13 21.77
C SER A 10 -6.14 -1.84 21.46
N ASN A 11 -5.56 -0.89 22.19
CA ASN A 11 -4.12 -0.59 22.12
C ASN A 11 -3.29 -1.83 22.52
N ASP A 12 -3.73 -2.56 23.55
CA ASP A 12 -3.05 -3.78 24.02
C ASP A 12 -3.04 -4.88 22.96
N ALA A 13 -4.16 -5.13 22.27
CA ALA A 13 -4.20 -6.12 21.19
C ALA A 13 -3.29 -5.73 20.02
N TYR A 14 -3.25 -4.44 19.65
CA TYR A 14 -2.38 -3.94 18.60
C TYR A 14 -0.90 -4.08 18.95
N ASN A 15 -0.51 -3.69 20.17
CA ASN A 15 0.86 -3.79 20.66
C ASN A 15 1.30 -5.24 20.84
N ALA A 16 0.45 -6.11 21.42
CA ALA A 16 0.73 -7.53 21.57
C ALA A 16 0.92 -8.24 20.22
N TYR A 17 0.11 -7.90 19.22
CA TYR A 17 0.28 -8.43 17.87
C TYR A 17 1.60 -7.94 17.22
N GLY A 18 1.93 -6.65 17.36
CA GLY A 18 3.19 -6.09 16.89
C GLY A 18 4.41 -6.74 17.55
N HIS A 19 4.33 -7.03 18.85
CA HIS A 19 5.33 -7.79 19.57
C HIS A 19 5.44 -9.22 19.04
N ALA A 20 4.33 -9.96 18.93
CA ALA A 20 4.34 -11.34 18.44
C ALA A 20 4.97 -11.48 17.02
N LEU A 21 4.78 -10.48 16.15
CA LEU A 21 5.42 -10.45 14.83
C LEU A 21 6.93 -10.20 14.88
N THR A 22 7.42 -9.41 15.84
CA THR A 22 8.80 -8.93 15.88
C THR A 22 9.70 -9.69 16.86
N SER A 23 9.12 -10.46 17.79
CA SER A 23 9.88 -11.23 18.79
C SER A 23 10.66 -12.42 18.24
N GLY A 24 10.40 -12.84 16.99
CA GLY A 24 11.09 -13.96 16.35
C GLY A 24 11.87 -13.56 15.10
N ASN A 25 12.82 -14.41 14.68
CA ASN A 25 13.67 -14.14 13.51
C ASN A 25 12.94 -14.22 12.15
N ILE A 26 11.70 -14.74 12.12
CA ILE A 26 10.93 -14.88 10.88
C ILE A 26 10.64 -13.52 10.22
N ILE A 27 10.59 -12.44 11.02
CA ILE A 27 10.37 -11.10 10.51
C ILE A 27 11.47 -10.68 9.52
N TYR A 28 12.74 -10.99 9.81
CA TYR A 28 13.86 -10.63 8.93
C TYR A 28 13.81 -11.37 7.59
N VAL A 29 13.33 -12.62 7.59
CA VAL A 29 13.11 -13.38 6.36
C VAL A 29 11.99 -12.74 5.53
N ALA A 30 10.85 -12.45 6.17
CA ALA A 30 9.72 -11.79 5.51
C ALA A 30 10.11 -10.41 4.95
N GLU A 31 10.83 -9.60 5.73
CA GLU A 31 11.35 -8.29 5.29
C GLU A 31 12.30 -8.41 4.11
N THR A 32 13.24 -9.35 4.15
CA THR A 32 14.19 -9.59 3.04
C THR A 32 13.45 -9.93 1.77
N VAL A 33 12.47 -10.84 1.85
CA VAL A 33 11.64 -11.22 0.69
C VAL A 33 10.85 -10.03 0.16
N LEU A 34 10.21 -9.24 1.03
CA LEU A 34 9.42 -8.08 0.63
C LEU A 34 10.28 -6.98 -0.01
N VAL A 35 11.46 -6.71 0.54
CA VAL A 35 12.41 -5.73 -0.02
C VAL A 35 12.91 -6.18 -1.38
N LEU A 36 13.31 -7.45 -1.52
CA LEU A 36 13.74 -8.00 -2.81
C LEU A 36 12.60 -7.95 -3.85
N ALA A 37 11.39 -8.33 -3.46
CA ALA A 37 10.22 -8.24 -4.32
C ALA A 37 9.94 -6.79 -4.76
N LEU A 38 10.05 -5.82 -3.84
CA LEU A 38 9.89 -4.40 -4.15
C LEU A 38 10.97 -3.92 -5.14
N ILE A 39 12.24 -4.29 -4.93
CA ILE A 39 13.34 -3.92 -5.83
C ILE A 39 13.10 -4.48 -7.24
N VAL A 40 12.78 -5.77 -7.34
CA VAL A 40 12.47 -6.42 -8.62
C VAL A 40 11.27 -5.76 -9.29
N HIS A 41 10.20 -5.48 -8.52
CA HIS A 41 9.02 -4.79 -9.01
C HIS A 41 9.35 -3.41 -9.59
N VAL A 42 10.11 -2.59 -8.86
CA VAL A 42 10.53 -1.25 -9.30
C VAL A 42 11.41 -1.32 -10.53
N PHE A 43 12.38 -2.25 -10.58
CA PHE A 43 13.23 -2.45 -11.74
C PHE A 43 12.40 -2.80 -12.98
N CYS A 44 11.52 -3.81 -12.89
CA CYS A 44 10.63 -4.19 -13.98
C CYS A 44 9.71 -3.04 -14.40
N ALA A 45 9.17 -2.26 -13.46
CA ALA A 45 8.34 -1.11 -13.74
C ALA A 45 9.09 0.00 -14.50
N ILE A 46 10.34 0.26 -14.13
CA ILE A 46 11.21 1.22 -14.83
C ILE A 46 11.54 0.72 -16.24
N SER A 47 11.95 -0.55 -16.38
CA SER A 47 12.24 -1.16 -17.67
C SER A 47 11.03 -1.10 -18.60
N LEU A 48 9.84 -1.46 -18.11
CA LEU A 48 8.60 -1.39 -18.87
C LEU A 48 8.25 0.06 -19.24
N THR A 49 8.44 1.02 -18.33
CA THR A 49 8.19 2.44 -18.60
C THR A 49 9.12 2.98 -19.69
N LYS A 50 10.40 2.58 -19.67
CA LYS A 50 11.39 2.93 -20.71
C LYS A 50 11.01 2.33 -22.06
N ASN A 51 10.73 1.02 -22.10
CA ASN A 51 10.33 0.33 -23.33
C ASN A 51 9.04 0.93 -23.93
N ASN A 52 8.05 1.26 -23.09
CA ASN A 52 6.81 1.92 -23.52
C ASN A 52 7.04 3.35 -24.05
N ARG A 53 8.09 4.04 -23.61
CA ARG A 53 8.44 5.38 -24.09
C ARG A 53 9.17 5.31 -25.43
N GLU A 54 10.11 4.38 -25.58
CA GLU A 54 10.85 4.14 -26.83
C GLU A 54 9.89 3.65 -27.94
N ALA A 55 8.97 2.73 -27.61
CA ALA A 55 7.96 2.25 -28.56
C ALA A 55 7.00 3.34 -29.07
N LYS A 56 6.90 4.49 -28.38
CA LYS A 56 6.07 5.64 -28.78
C LYS A 56 6.77 6.63 -29.71
N GLU A 57 8.08 6.49 -29.97
CA GLU A 57 8.79 7.36 -30.92
C GLU A 57 8.25 7.23 -32.34
N GLN A 58 7.63 6.09 -32.67
CA GLN A 58 6.70 5.97 -33.79
C GLN A 58 5.35 6.58 -33.37
N LYS A 59 5.15 7.89 -33.59
CA LYS A 59 3.87 8.58 -33.32
C LYS A 59 2.72 7.76 -33.90
N TYR A 60 1.89 7.17 -33.04
CA TYR A 60 0.62 6.59 -33.48
C TYR A 60 -0.15 7.65 -34.27
N ALA A 61 -0.41 7.38 -35.56
CA ALA A 61 -1.09 8.30 -36.46
C ALA A 61 -2.49 8.72 -35.95
N VAL A 62 -3.07 7.96 -35.02
CA VAL A 62 -4.38 8.22 -34.40
C VAL A 62 -4.36 7.80 -32.92
N ALA A 63 -4.83 8.68 -32.03
CA ALA A 63 -5.09 8.31 -30.64
C ALA A 63 -6.23 7.28 -30.55
N ALA A 64 -5.99 6.15 -29.87
CA ALA A 64 -6.98 5.09 -29.72
C ALA A 64 -8.28 5.62 -29.05
N LYS A 65 -9.42 5.43 -29.72
CA LYS A 65 -10.77 5.81 -29.25
C LYS A 65 -11.52 4.59 -28.68
N GLY A 66 -12.55 4.83 -27.87
CA GLY A 66 -13.44 3.78 -27.34
C GLY A 66 -12.78 2.87 -26.29
N SER A 67 -13.11 1.57 -26.32
CA SER A 67 -12.62 0.55 -25.37
C SER A 67 -11.10 0.33 -25.39
N LYS A 68 -10.40 0.87 -26.39
CA LYS A 68 -8.93 0.84 -26.52
C LYS A 68 -8.23 2.06 -25.87
N ARG A 69 -8.98 2.97 -25.24
CA ARG A 69 -8.41 4.15 -24.57
C ARG A 69 -7.64 3.74 -23.31
N VAL A 70 -6.37 4.10 -23.25
CA VAL A 70 -5.54 3.95 -22.03
C VAL A 70 -6.16 4.75 -20.89
N SER A 71 -6.48 4.09 -19.78
CA SER A 71 -7.10 4.71 -18.61
C SER A 71 -6.18 5.77 -17.98
N LEU A 72 -6.77 6.74 -17.29
CA LEU A 72 -5.99 7.80 -16.61
C LEU A 72 -5.01 7.22 -15.60
N ALA A 73 -5.46 6.23 -14.82
CA ALA A 73 -4.60 5.58 -13.85
C ALA A 73 -3.49 4.75 -14.50
N SER A 74 -3.70 4.15 -15.68
CA SER A 74 -2.61 3.54 -16.48
C SER A 74 -1.58 4.58 -16.94
N ARG A 75 -2.04 5.79 -17.34
CA ARG A 75 -1.14 6.88 -17.77
C ARG A 75 -0.30 7.45 -16.62
N THR A 76 -0.82 7.40 -15.39
CA THR A 76 -0.14 7.93 -14.20
C THR A 76 0.52 6.85 -13.35
N MET A 77 0.55 5.58 -13.77
CA MET A 77 1.12 4.47 -12.99
C MET A 77 2.55 4.73 -12.49
N ALA A 78 3.42 5.26 -13.34
CA ALA A 78 4.80 5.59 -12.95
C ALA A 78 4.84 6.69 -11.87
N ILE A 79 3.97 7.70 -11.97
CA ILE A 79 3.87 8.78 -10.99
C ILE A 79 3.33 8.25 -9.66
N GLN A 80 2.25 7.47 -9.71
CA GLN A 80 1.66 6.81 -8.53
C GLN A 80 2.72 5.92 -7.84
N GLY A 81 3.41 5.08 -8.60
CA GLY A 81 4.47 4.20 -8.09
C GLY A 81 5.61 4.97 -7.41
N SER A 82 6.09 6.06 -8.02
CA SER A 82 7.14 6.90 -7.42
C SER A 82 6.68 7.56 -6.11
N LEU A 83 5.45 8.08 -6.05
CA LEU A 83 4.90 8.66 -4.82
C LEU A 83 4.71 7.60 -3.73
N ILE A 84 4.27 6.39 -4.10
CA ILE A 84 4.14 5.26 -3.18
C ILE A 84 5.51 4.82 -2.66
N LEU A 85 6.56 4.83 -3.48
CA LEU A 85 7.91 4.49 -3.03
C LEU A 85 8.40 5.47 -1.96
N ILE A 86 8.21 6.77 -2.17
CA ILE A 86 8.50 7.81 -1.17
C ILE A 86 7.68 7.57 0.10
N PHE A 87 6.38 7.31 -0.06
CA PHE A 87 5.49 6.99 1.06
C PHE A 87 5.97 5.78 1.87
N VAL A 88 6.38 4.68 1.22
CA VAL A 88 6.89 3.48 1.92
C VAL A 88 8.16 3.79 2.71
N ILE A 89 9.09 4.57 2.15
CA ILE A 89 10.31 4.98 2.85
C ILE A 89 9.96 5.79 4.10
N LEU A 90 9.12 6.81 3.95
CA LEU A 90 8.68 7.66 5.06
C LEU A 90 7.88 6.86 6.10
N HIS A 91 7.01 5.94 5.66
CA HIS A 91 6.27 5.03 6.52
C HIS A 91 7.20 4.18 7.40
N LEU A 92 8.26 3.59 6.82
CA LEU A 92 9.23 2.80 7.57
C LEU A 92 10.04 3.67 8.55
N ILE A 93 10.48 4.85 8.10
CA ILE A 93 11.18 5.81 8.98
C ILE A 93 10.31 6.13 10.20
N THR A 94 9.02 6.42 10.00
CA THR A 94 8.12 6.78 11.10
C THR A 94 7.78 5.58 11.99
N PHE A 95 7.27 4.47 11.44
CA PHE A 95 6.69 3.40 12.27
C PHE A 95 7.67 2.30 12.65
N LYS A 96 8.61 1.95 11.77
CA LYS A 96 9.62 0.94 12.10
C LYS A 96 10.76 1.54 12.92
N TYR A 97 11.31 2.68 12.48
CA TYR A 97 12.51 3.28 13.07
C TYR A 97 12.27 4.56 13.87
N GLY A 98 11.03 5.03 13.97
CA GLY A 98 10.71 6.23 14.73
C GLY A 98 10.73 6.00 16.23
N THR A 99 10.20 6.97 16.98
CA THR A 99 10.26 7.00 18.45
C THR A 99 9.84 5.67 19.07
N HIS A 100 10.64 5.22 20.03
CA HIS A 100 10.42 3.95 20.72
C HIS A 100 9.78 4.23 22.08
N TYR A 101 8.49 3.90 22.19
CA TYR A 101 7.76 3.88 23.46
C TYR A 101 7.61 2.44 23.94
N GLU A 102 7.46 2.28 25.26
CA GLU A 102 7.22 0.99 25.90
C GLU A 102 5.88 0.97 26.62
N THR A 103 5.25 -0.19 26.63
CA THR A 103 4.07 -0.50 27.44
C THR A 103 4.19 -1.93 27.97
N THR A 104 3.38 -2.28 28.96
CA THR A 104 3.30 -3.64 29.51
C THR A 104 1.91 -4.21 29.27
N VAL A 105 1.82 -5.28 28.48
CA VAL A 105 0.57 -6.01 28.24
C VAL A 105 0.70 -7.39 28.85
N ASN A 106 -0.20 -7.74 29.77
CA ASN A 106 -0.18 -9.03 30.49
C ASN A 106 1.17 -9.38 31.14
N GLY A 107 1.86 -8.37 31.69
CA GLY A 107 3.15 -8.55 32.35
C GLY A 107 4.36 -8.66 31.42
N VAL A 108 4.18 -8.54 30.09
CA VAL A 108 5.26 -8.54 29.11
C VAL A 108 5.50 -7.11 28.62
N VAL A 109 6.75 -6.63 28.75
CA VAL A 109 7.16 -5.33 28.21
C VAL A 109 7.31 -5.43 26.69
N MET A 110 6.71 -4.50 25.96
CA MET A 110 6.73 -4.45 24.50
C MET A 110 6.67 -3.02 23.97
N ARG A 111 6.94 -2.86 22.67
CA ARG A 111 6.85 -1.56 22.02
C ARG A 111 5.41 -1.05 21.96
N ASP A 112 5.19 0.18 22.40
CA ASP A 112 3.91 0.87 22.33
C ASP A 112 3.73 1.57 20.97
N LEU A 113 3.39 0.76 19.96
CA LEU A 113 3.10 1.24 18.61
C LEU A 113 1.77 2.02 18.56
N ALA A 114 0.80 1.68 19.40
CA ALA A 114 -0.46 2.39 19.49
C ALA A 114 -0.22 3.86 19.88
N LYS A 115 0.56 4.11 20.94
CA LYS A 115 0.92 5.49 21.33
C LYS A 115 1.60 6.27 20.21
N LEU A 116 2.55 5.66 19.51
CA LEU A 116 3.22 6.28 18.36
C LEU A 116 2.22 6.64 17.25
N MET A 117 1.25 5.76 16.96
CA MET A 117 0.19 6.04 15.99
C MET A 117 -0.66 7.24 16.42
N PHE A 118 -1.07 7.31 17.69
CA PHE A 118 -1.83 8.45 18.21
C PHE A 118 -1.05 9.75 18.07
N GLU A 119 0.22 9.77 18.48
CA GLU A 119 1.09 10.94 18.37
C GLU A 119 1.21 11.45 16.92
N VAL A 120 1.57 10.56 16.00
CA VAL A 120 1.84 10.92 14.60
C VAL A 120 0.58 11.41 13.89
N PHE A 121 -0.55 10.74 14.10
CA PHE A 121 -1.78 11.03 13.37
C PHE A 121 -2.60 12.18 13.94
N GLN A 122 -2.24 12.76 15.09
CA GLN A 122 -2.84 14.03 15.54
C GLN A 122 -2.42 15.23 14.67
N SER A 123 -1.34 15.14 13.90
CA SER A 123 -0.94 16.22 12.99
C SER A 123 -1.85 16.27 11.74
N PRO A 124 -2.65 17.34 11.54
CA PRO A 124 -3.58 17.43 10.41
C PRO A 124 -2.88 17.36 9.04
N ALA A 125 -1.68 17.92 8.96
CA ALA A 125 -0.87 17.86 7.74
C ALA A 125 -0.38 16.44 7.46
N TYR A 126 0.04 15.70 8.50
CA TYR A 126 0.55 14.35 8.33
C TYR A 126 -0.56 13.39 7.89
N ILE A 127 -1.73 13.43 8.54
CA ILE A 127 -2.87 12.58 8.13
C ILE A 127 -3.33 12.91 6.70
N ALA A 128 -3.43 14.18 6.33
CA ALA A 128 -3.85 14.57 4.98
C ALA A 128 -2.91 13.98 3.91
N TRP A 129 -1.59 14.14 4.11
CA TRP A 129 -0.57 13.53 3.26
C TRP A 129 -0.72 12.00 3.20
N TYR A 130 -0.84 11.36 4.36
CA TYR A 130 -0.93 9.91 4.47
C TYR A 130 -2.16 9.34 3.74
N VAL A 131 -3.32 9.97 3.89
CA VAL A 131 -4.56 9.59 3.22
C VAL A 131 -4.44 9.75 1.70
N VAL A 132 -3.83 10.83 1.21
CA VAL A 132 -3.56 11.00 -0.24
C VAL A 132 -2.71 9.86 -0.77
N CYS A 133 -1.63 9.48 -0.07
CA CYS A 133 -0.78 8.36 -0.46
C CYS A 133 -1.55 7.03 -0.47
N LEU A 134 -2.41 6.77 0.50
CA LEU A 134 -3.23 5.55 0.54
C LEU A 134 -4.29 5.50 -0.57
N VAL A 135 -4.86 6.64 -0.96
CA VAL A 135 -5.76 6.72 -2.13
C VAL A 135 -4.99 6.42 -3.42
N LEU A 136 -3.79 6.98 -3.58
CA LEU A 136 -2.91 6.66 -4.71
C LEU A 136 -2.50 5.18 -4.71
N LEU A 137 -2.23 4.60 -3.55
CA LEU A 137 -2.00 3.16 -3.40
C LEU A 137 -3.21 2.34 -3.84
N GLY A 138 -4.43 2.77 -3.49
CA GLY A 138 -5.67 2.13 -3.97
C GLY A 138 -5.77 2.13 -5.50
N PHE A 139 -5.50 3.27 -6.14
CA PHE A 139 -5.45 3.33 -7.61
C PHE A 139 -4.37 2.41 -8.18
N HIS A 140 -3.15 2.47 -7.64
CA HIS A 140 -2.04 1.63 -8.07
C HIS A 140 -2.38 0.14 -7.93
N LEU A 141 -3.01 -0.27 -6.83
CA LEU A 141 -3.38 -1.65 -6.57
C LEU A 141 -4.51 -2.13 -7.50
N SER A 142 -5.51 -1.29 -7.77
CA SER A 142 -6.61 -1.62 -8.68
C SER A 142 -6.12 -1.91 -10.10
N HIS A 143 -5.01 -1.30 -10.50
CA HIS A 143 -4.33 -1.54 -11.77
C HIS A 143 -3.34 -2.69 -11.70
N GLY A 144 -2.53 -2.76 -10.65
CA GLY A 144 -1.52 -3.80 -10.46
C GLY A 144 -2.14 -5.18 -10.39
N VAL A 145 -3.17 -5.38 -9.56
CA VAL A 145 -3.87 -6.67 -9.42
C VAL A 145 -4.52 -7.09 -10.73
N GLY A 146 -5.20 -6.16 -11.41
CA GLY A 146 -5.80 -6.43 -12.72
C GLY A 146 -4.76 -6.80 -13.78
N SER A 147 -3.58 -6.19 -13.73
CA SER A 147 -2.46 -6.50 -14.63
C SER A 147 -1.91 -7.90 -14.35
N THR A 148 -1.79 -8.30 -13.09
CA THR A 148 -1.41 -9.68 -12.72
C THR A 148 -2.40 -10.69 -13.27
N PHE A 149 -3.71 -10.46 -13.11
CA PHE A 149 -4.72 -11.34 -13.69
C PHE A 149 -4.65 -11.40 -15.22
N GLN A 150 -4.34 -10.29 -15.89
CA GLN A 150 -4.09 -10.29 -17.33
C GLN A 150 -2.85 -11.12 -17.70
N SER A 151 -1.74 -10.96 -17.00
CA SER A 151 -0.50 -11.72 -17.26
C SER A 151 -0.64 -13.21 -17.00
N LEU A 152 -1.53 -13.61 -16.10
CA LEU A 152 -1.87 -15.02 -15.85
C LEU A 152 -2.90 -15.59 -16.84
N GLY A 153 -3.36 -14.80 -17.83
CA GLY A 153 -4.36 -15.21 -18.81
C GLY A 153 -5.80 -15.24 -18.29
N LEU A 154 -6.05 -14.88 -17.03
CA LEU A 154 -7.37 -14.96 -16.40
C LEU A 154 -8.37 -13.94 -16.98
N MET A 155 -7.88 -12.87 -17.60
CA MET A 155 -8.69 -11.83 -18.24
C MET A 155 -9.11 -12.15 -19.68
N GLU A 156 -8.68 -13.30 -20.22
CA GLU A 156 -9.03 -13.76 -21.57
C GLU A 156 -10.16 -14.81 -21.48
N GLY A 157 -11.41 -14.37 -21.49
CA GLY A 157 -12.57 -15.26 -21.50
C GLY A 157 -13.81 -14.72 -20.79
N THR A 158 -14.77 -15.62 -20.53
CA THR A 158 -16.10 -15.31 -19.97
C THR A 158 -16.06 -14.62 -18.61
N TYR A 159 -15.01 -14.86 -17.81
CA TYR A 159 -14.89 -14.33 -16.44
C TYR A 159 -14.12 -13.01 -16.35
N ARG A 160 -13.76 -12.38 -17.47
CA ARG A 160 -13.01 -11.12 -17.51
C ARG A 160 -13.62 -10.04 -16.58
N ASP A 161 -14.93 -9.86 -16.63
CA ASP A 161 -15.60 -8.84 -15.81
C ASP A 161 -15.58 -9.19 -14.32
N THR A 162 -15.60 -10.47 -13.97
CA THR A 162 -15.46 -10.93 -12.59
C THR A 162 -14.06 -10.60 -12.06
N TRP A 163 -13.00 -10.95 -12.80
CA TRP A 163 -11.63 -10.64 -12.39
C TRP A 163 -11.37 -9.14 -12.31
N LYS A 164 -11.98 -8.36 -13.20
CA LYS A 164 -11.92 -6.90 -13.15
C LYS A 164 -12.60 -6.34 -11.89
N LYS A 165 -13.81 -6.83 -11.56
CA LYS A 165 -14.51 -6.45 -10.32
C LYS A 165 -13.71 -6.86 -9.08
N LEU A 166 -13.09 -8.04 -9.07
CA LEU A 166 -12.24 -8.49 -7.98
C LEU A 166 -11.01 -7.59 -7.78
N SER A 167 -10.37 -7.15 -8.87
CA SER A 167 -9.25 -6.20 -8.79
C SER A 167 -9.66 -4.88 -8.11
N TYR A 168 -10.81 -4.32 -8.49
CA TYR A 168 -11.33 -3.11 -7.86
C TYR A 168 -11.76 -3.35 -6.42
N GLY A 169 -12.49 -4.44 -6.16
CA GLY A 169 -12.94 -4.80 -4.82
C GLY A 169 -11.79 -4.96 -3.84
N TYR A 170 -10.75 -5.69 -4.24
CA TYR A 170 -9.53 -5.86 -3.45
C TYR A 170 -8.85 -4.51 -3.17
N ALA A 171 -8.69 -3.67 -4.19
CA ALA A 171 -8.08 -2.35 -4.03
C ALA A 171 -8.86 -1.45 -3.07
N VAL A 172 -10.20 -1.42 -3.18
CA VAL A 172 -11.07 -0.64 -2.29
C VAL A 172 -10.98 -1.16 -0.85
N VAL A 173 -11.07 -2.47 -0.64
CA VAL A 173 -11.01 -3.06 0.71
C VAL A 173 -9.67 -2.75 1.38
N VAL A 174 -8.56 -2.93 0.67
CA VAL A 174 -7.22 -2.66 1.22
C VAL A 174 -7.04 -1.16 1.50
N ALA A 175 -7.39 -0.28 0.56
CA ALA A 175 -7.25 1.15 0.74
C ALA A 175 -8.14 1.67 1.87
N ALA A 176 -9.42 1.27 1.90
CA ALA A 176 -10.35 1.67 2.96
C ALA A 176 -9.90 1.19 4.34
N GLY A 177 -9.44 -0.07 4.45
CA GLY A 177 -8.95 -0.63 5.71
C GLY A 177 -7.76 0.13 6.29
N PHE A 178 -6.78 0.50 5.45
CA PHE A 178 -5.62 1.28 5.89
C PHE A 178 -5.93 2.77 6.08
N ILE A 179 -6.87 3.36 5.33
CA ILE A 179 -7.31 4.76 5.53
C ILE A 179 -8.09 4.90 6.82
N ALA A 180 -8.89 3.90 7.18
CA ALA A 180 -9.72 3.94 8.38
C ALA A 180 -8.89 4.14 9.66
N GLN A 181 -7.68 3.60 9.74
CA GLN A 181 -6.85 3.66 10.95
C GLN A 181 -6.44 5.09 11.34
N PRO A 182 -5.71 5.86 10.49
CA PRO A 182 -5.34 7.22 10.82
C PRO A 182 -6.56 8.14 10.97
N VAL A 183 -7.61 7.96 10.15
CA VAL A 183 -8.84 8.75 10.25
C VAL A 183 -9.52 8.53 11.60
N TYR A 184 -9.69 7.28 12.01
CA TYR A 184 -10.24 6.95 13.33
C TYR A 184 -9.42 7.62 14.45
N ILE A 185 -8.10 7.42 14.46
CA ILE A 185 -7.20 7.97 15.48
C ILE A 185 -7.29 9.50 15.55
N PHE A 186 -7.33 10.18 14.41
CA PHE A 186 -7.46 11.63 14.37
C PHE A 186 -8.82 12.11 14.92
N LEU A 187 -9.90 11.36 14.69
CA LEU A 187 -11.23 11.70 15.18
C LEU A 187 -11.40 11.45 16.69
N ILE A 188 -10.77 10.42 17.24
CA ILE A 188 -10.92 10.03 18.66
C ILE A 188 -9.83 10.60 19.58
N GLY A 189 -8.71 11.04 19.02
CA GLY A 189 -7.55 11.52 19.78
C GLY A 189 -7.61 12.99 20.18
N ASN A 190 -8.76 13.65 19.96
CA ASN A 190 -9.07 15.01 20.40
C ASN A 190 -10.03 15.01 21.59
#